data_AF-A0AA39F296-F1
#
_entry.id   AF-A0AA39F296-F1
#
_cell.length_a   1.000
_cell.length_b   1.000
_cell.length_c   1.000
_cell.angle_alpha   90.00
_cell.angle_beta   90.00
_cell.angle_gamma   90.00
#
_symmetry.space_group_name_H-M   'P 1'
#
loop_
_entity.id
_entity.type
_entity.pdbx_description
1 polymer ?
#
loop_
_entity_poly.entity_id
_entity_poly.type
_entity_poly.pdbx_seq_one_letter_code
_entity_poly.pdbx_strand_id
1 'polypeptide(L)'
;MFVILSACTCGGRTTECNNKKIKLSLLTNIHDDPLCGTISNKGIIIYEAAKLIADAHNMKSDDSMKIDIFVMDTCGSIAGTIKAAIKALVSTGLNCIHAPYHLG
;
A
#
# COMPACT_ATOMS: atom_id res chain seq x y z
N MET A 1 13.17 5.51 5.16
CA MET A 1 12.86 4.12 5.58
C MET A 1 11.75 3.59 4.67
N PHE A 2 11.76 2.33 4.26
CA PHE A 2 10.71 1.73 3.41
C PHE A 2 10.15 0.51 4.13
N VAL A 3 8.83 0.46 4.32
CA VAL A 3 8.16 -0.64 5.03
C VAL A 3 6.82 -0.93 4.36
N ILE A 4 6.58 -2.19 4.01
CA ILE A 4 5.26 -2.69 3.63
C ILE A 4 4.64 -3.25 4.91
N LEU A 5 3.61 -2.57 5.43
CA LEU A 5 3.00 -2.90 6.72
C LEU A 5 1.82 -3.86 6.62
N SER A 6 1.14 -3.89 5.48
CA SER A 6 0.06 -4.83 5.24
C SER A 6 -0.11 -5.11 3.75
N ALA A 7 -0.17 -6.39 3.44
CA ALA A 7 -0.71 -6.90 2.20
C ALA A 7 -2.01 -7.62 2.55
N CYS A 8 -3.10 -7.27 1.87
CA CYS A 8 -4.38 -7.91 2.11
C CYS A 8 -4.92 -8.54 0.84
N THR A 9 -5.46 -9.75 0.98
CA THR A 9 -6.31 -10.35 -0.03
C THR A 9 -7.69 -10.60 0.55
N CYS A 10 -8.70 -10.43 -0.28
CA CYS A 10 -9.99 -11.02 0.00
C CYS A 10 -9.80 -12.54 -0.16
N GLY A 11 -9.88 -13.30 0.95
CA GLY A 11 -9.33 -14.66 1.09
C GLY A 11 -9.75 -15.66 0.00
N GLY A 12 -9.05 -16.80 -0.10
CA GLY A 12 -9.15 -17.78 -1.20
C GLY A 12 -10.51 -18.45 -1.45
N ARG A 13 -11.61 -18.04 -0.79
CA ARG A 13 -12.98 -18.44 -1.12
C ARG A 13 -13.62 -17.39 -2.03
N THR A 14 -13.56 -17.67 -3.31
CA THR A 14 -13.80 -16.79 -4.47
C THR A 14 -15.26 -16.38 -4.73
N THR A 15 -16.13 -16.29 -3.73
CA THR A 15 -17.54 -15.89 -3.92
C THR A 15 -17.98 -14.65 -3.13
N GLU A 16 -17.31 -14.29 -2.03
CA GLU A 16 -17.63 -13.06 -1.27
C GLU A 16 -16.82 -11.83 -1.75
N CYS A 17 -15.84 -12.06 -2.61
CA CYS A 17 -14.93 -11.06 -3.13
C CYS A 17 -15.25 -10.78 -4.59
N ASN A 18 -16.33 -10.03 -4.82
CA ASN A 18 -16.79 -9.64 -6.17
C ASN A 18 -15.79 -8.75 -6.93
N ASN A 19 -14.61 -8.49 -6.35
CA ASN A 19 -13.50 -7.74 -6.94
C ASN A 19 -12.19 -8.48 -6.66
N LYS A 20 -11.58 -9.05 -7.71
CA LYS A 20 -10.24 -9.64 -7.74
C LYS A 20 -9.15 -8.55 -7.51
N LYS A 21 -9.16 -7.84 -6.38
CA LYS A 21 -8.24 -6.71 -6.10
C LYS A 21 -7.43 -6.97 -4.82
N ILE A 22 -6.11 -6.98 -4.94
CA ILE A 22 -5.14 -6.97 -3.85
C ILE A 22 -4.92 -5.52 -3.45
N LYS A 23 -5.05 -5.20 -2.16
CA LYS A 23 -4.71 -3.89 -1.63
C LYS A 23 -3.37 -3.97 -0.91
N LEU A 24 -2.41 -3.15 -1.33
CA LEU A 24 -1.09 -3.02 -0.72
C LEU A 24 -0.97 -1.64 -0.08
N SER A 25 -0.57 -1.57 1.18
CA SER A 25 -0.26 -0.30 1.84
C SER A 25 1.26 -0.11 1.90
N LEU A 26 1.75 0.91 1.22
CA LEU A 26 3.16 1.28 1.16
C LEU A 26 3.44 2.51 2.01
N LEU A 27 4.37 2.41 2.95
CA LEU A 27 4.86 3.57 3.70
C LEU A 27 6.19 4.05 3.11
N THR A 28 6.26 5.35 2.81
CA THR A 28 7.47 6.01 2.32
C THR A 28 7.57 7.44 2.86
N ASN A 29 8.79 7.97 2.97
CA ASN A 29 8.99 9.39 3.29
C ASN A 29 8.77 10.20 2.01
N ILE A 30 7.56 10.68 1.75
CA ILE A 30 7.34 11.67 0.69
C ILE A 30 7.90 13.03 1.13
N HIS A 31 7.85 13.31 2.43
CA HIS A 31 8.50 14.46 3.04
C HIS A 31 9.62 14.04 4.01
N ASP A 32 10.66 14.87 4.10
CA ASP A 32 11.86 14.61 4.92
C ASP A 32 11.86 15.34 6.28
N ASP A 33 10.78 16.05 6.62
CA ASP A 33 10.62 16.74 7.91
C ASP A 33 9.34 16.33 8.67
N PRO A 34 9.33 16.43 10.01
CA PRO A 34 8.19 16.03 10.84
C PRO A 34 6.89 16.82 10.62
N LEU A 35 6.96 17.99 9.97
CA LEU A 35 5.81 18.82 9.64
C LEU A 35 5.30 18.57 8.21
N CYS A 36 5.93 17.64 7.47
CA CYS A 36 5.62 17.30 6.09
C CYS A 36 5.70 18.51 5.12
N GLY A 37 6.65 19.43 5.31
CA GLY A 37 6.79 20.64 4.48
C GLY A 37 7.83 20.56 3.36
N THR A 38 8.83 19.70 3.50
CA THR A 38 9.98 19.53 2.62
C THR A 38 9.88 18.22 1.86
N ILE A 39 9.75 18.32 0.55
CA ILE A 39 9.56 17.17 -0.32
C ILE A 39 10.86 16.37 -0.46
N SER A 40 10.76 15.06 -0.35
CA SER A 40 11.83 14.10 -0.61
C SER A 40 11.77 13.61 -2.05
N ASN A 41 12.78 13.93 -2.85
CA ASN A 41 12.91 13.42 -4.23
C ASN A 41 12.93 11.89 -4.26
N LYS A 42 13.59 11.26 -3.29
CA LYS A 42 13.65 9.80 -3.17
C LYS A 42 12.27 9.22 -2.83
N GLY A 43 11.54 9.87 -1.94
CA GLY A 43 10.17 9.52 -1.58
C GLY A 43 9.22 9.50 -2.75
N ILE A 44 9.24 10.58 -3.53
CA ILE A 44 8.43 10.74 -4.74
C ILE A 44 8.78 9.67 -5.77
N ILE A 45 10.07 9.43 -6.02
CA ILE A 45 10.48 8.39 -6.98
C ILE A 45 9.92 7.02 -6.57
N ILE A 46 9.96 6.69 -5.28
CA ILE A 46 9.39 5.43 -4.77
C ILE A 46 7.87 5.39 -4.95
N TYR A 47 7.18 6.50 -4.65
CA TYR A 47 5.73 6.64 -4.86
C TYR A 47 5.34 6.41 -6.33
N GLU A 48 6.02 7.08 -7.26
CA GLU A 48 5.77 6.95 -8.69
C GLU A 48 6.14 5.55 -9.22
N ALA A 49 7.27 5.01 -8.79
CA ALA A 49 7.69 3.66 -9.18
C ALA A 49 6.70 2.59 -8.71
N ALA A 50 6.18 2.70 -7.49
CA ALA A 50 5.17 1.78 -6.99
C ALA A 50 3.90 1.82 -7.86
N LYS A 51 3.43 3.01 -8.20
CA LYS A 51 2.26 3.20 -9.07
C LYS A 51 2.49 2.62 -10.47
N LEU A 52 3.64 2.89 -11.07
CA LEU A 52 4.03 2.34 -12.36
C LEU A 52 4.02 0.80 -12.37
N ILE A 53 4.55 0.18 -11.31
CA ILE A 53 4.56 -1.28 -11.18
C ILE A 53 3.14 -1.84 -11.06
N ALA A 54 2.27 -1.19 -10.28
CA ALA A 54 0.88 -1.59 -10.14
C ALA A 54 0.13 -1.49 -11.49
N ASP A 55 0.32 -0.39 -12.20
CA ASP A 55 -0.31 -0.15 -13.51
C ASP A 55 0.19 -1.16 -14.56
N ALA A 56 1.49 -1.43 -14.60
CA ALA A 56 2.07 -2.43 -15.50
C ALA A 56 1.54 -3.85 -15.21
N HIS A 57 1.40 -4.22 -13.94
CA HIS A 57 0.79 -5.50 -13.55
C HIS A 57 -0.68 -5.57 -13.94
N ASN A 58 -1.44 -4.51 -13.69
CA ASN A 58 -2.87 -4.43 -13.97
C ASN A 58 -3.17 -4.46 -15.47
N MET A 59 -2.31 -3.86 -16.29
CA MET A 59 -2.47 -3.86 -17.75
C MET A 59 -2.20 -5.25 -18.36
N LYS A 60 -1.32 -6.04 -17.74
CA LYS A 60 -1.01 -7.42 -18.19
C LYS A 60 -2.03 -8.44 -17.67
N SER A 61 -2.79 -8.08 -16.64
CA SER A 61 -3.67 -8.95 -15.86
C SER A 61 -5.14 -8.72 -16.22
N ASP A 62 -5.57 -9.13 -17.42
CA ASP A 62 -6.96 -8.93 -17.88
C ASP A 62 -7.99 -9.70 -17.04
N ASP A 63 -7.63 -10.88 -16.52
CA ASP A 63 -8.55 -11.75 -15.74
C ASP A 63 -7.97 -12.25 -14.39
N SER A 64 -6.78 -11.76 -14.03
CA SER A 64 -6.08 -12.06 -12.76
C SER A 64 -6.26 -10.95 -11.71
N MET A 65 -5.76 -11.22 -10.51
CA MET A 65 -5.82 -10.29 -9.37
C MET A 65 -5.15 -8.95 -9.70
N LYS A 66 -5.92 -7.87 -9.67
CA LYS A 66 -5.46 -6.48 -9.83
C LYS A 66 -4.82 -5.99 -8.54
N ILE A 67 -3.79 -5.16 -8.64
CA ILE A 67 -3.09 -4.57 -7.50
C ILE A 67 -3.52 -3.10 -7.36
N ASP A 68 -3.87 -2.71 -6.14
CA ASP A 68 -4.20 -1.36 -5.75
C ASP A 68 -3.23 -0.94 -4.63
N ILE A 69 -2.41 0.07 -4.88
CA ILE A 69 -1.36 0.51 -3.94
C ILE A 69 -1.78 1.83 -3.29
N PHE A 70 -1.94 1.80 -1.96
CA PHE A 70 -2.12 2.96 -1.14
C PHE A 70 -0.78 3.40 -0.55
N VAL A 71 -0.28 4.54 -1.00
CA VAL A 71 0.96 5.10 -0.46
C VAL A 71 0.64 6.07 0.69
N MET A 72 1.33 5.89 1.82
CA MET A 72 1.20 6.69 3.02
C MET A 72 2.52 7.38 3.31
N ASP A 73 2.46 8.67 3.58
CA ASP A 73 3.65 9.46 3.92
C ASP A 73 4.00 9.34 5.40
N THR A 74 5.27 9.07 5.67
CA THR A 74 5.83 8.97 7.02
C THR A 74 6.49 10.27 7.52
N CYS A 75 6.63 11.28 6.66
CA CYS A 75 7.16 12.61 6.98
C CYS A 75 8.46 12.59 7.80
N GLY A 76 9.39 11.71 7.43
CA GLY A 76 10.71 11.64 8.06
C GLY A 76 10.74 11.29 9.56
N SER A 77 9.60 10.98 10.18
CA SER A 77 9.48 10.94 11.65
C SER A 77 8.84 9.65 12.16
N ILE A 78 9.17 9.27 13.39
CA ILE A 78 8.59 8.09 14.06
C ILE A 78 7.09 8.28 14.27
N ALA A 79 6.67 9.48 14.72
CA ALA A 79 5.26 9.82 14.90
C ALA A 79 4.48 9.77 13.57
N GLY A 80 5.07 10.30 12.49
CA GLY A 80 4.50 10.21 11.15
C GLY A 80 4.40 8.77 10.65
N THR A 81 5.41 7.94 10.94
CA THR A 81 5.40 6.51 10.62
C THR A 81 4.28 5.77 11.34
N ILE A 82 4.11 5.98 12.66
CA ILE A 82 3.04 5.35 13.44
C ILE A 82 1.67 5.80 12.94
N LYS A 83 1.49 7.11 12.67
CA LYS A 83 0.24 7.66 12.11
C LYS A 83 -0.09 7.04 10.74
N ALA A 84 0.90 6.92 9.87
CA ALA A 84 0.77 6.28 8.57
C ALA A 84 0.43 4.79 8.68
N ALA A 85 1.05 4.08 9.64
CA ALA A 85 0.79 2.67 9.90
C ALA A 85 -0.65 2.44 10.41
N ILE A 86 -1.10 3.23 11.39
CA ILE A 86 -2.48 3.18 11.89
C ILE A 86 -3.47 3.50 10.77
N LYS A 87 -3.19 4.53 9.95
CA LYS A 87 -4.03 4.88 8.81
C LYS A 87 -4.09 3.74 7.79
N ALA A 88 -2.96 3.08 7.51
CA ALA A 88 -2.92 1.89 6.66
C ALA A 88 -3.80 0.77 7.25
N LEU A 89 -3.60 0.42 8.53
CA LEU A 89 -4.35 -0.59 9.26
C LEU A 89 -5.87 -0.35 9.26
N VAL A 90 -6.31 0.88 9.53
CA VAL A 90 -7.73 1.26 9.51
C VAL A 90 -8.30 1.22 8.08
N SER A 91 -7.54 1.69 7.08
CA SER A 91 -7.96 1.65 5.68
C SER A 91 -8.09 0.21 5.17
N THR A 92 -7.27 -0.70 5.69
CA THR A 92 -7.30 -2.14 5.38
C THR A 92 -8.38 -2.89 6.17
N GLY A 93 -8.60 -2.54 7.44
CA GLY A 93 -9.54 -3.24 8.33
C GLY A 93 -11.00 -3.23 7.87
N LEU A 94 -11.39 -2.29 6.99
CA LEU A 94 -12.73 -2.26 6.38
C LEU A 94 -12.92 -3.26 5.22
N ASN A 95 -11.85 -3.88 4.68
CA ASN A 95 -11.95 -4.78 3.51
C ASN A 95 -11.04 -6.03 3.57
N CYS A 96 -10.25 -6.22 4.63
CA CYS A 96 -9.32 -7.34 4.75
C CYS A 96 -9.90 -8.44 5.64
N ILE A 97 -10.55 -9.43 5.03
CA ILE A 97 -11.07 -10.60 5.76
C ILE A 97 -9.95 -11.62 6.02
N HIS A 98 -8.89 -11.68 5.20
CA HIS A 98 -7.78 -12.64 5.36
C HIS A 98 -6.41 -12.10 4.90
N ALA A 99 -5.33 -12.67 5.44
CA ALA A 99 -3.97 -12.47 4.93
C ALA A 99 -3.79 -13.17 3.56
N PRO A 100 -2.97 -12.62 2.64
CA PRO A 100 -2.60 -13.27 1.38
C PRO A 100 -1.97 -14.64 1.64
N TYR A 101 -2.49 -15.67 0.96
CA TYR A 101 -2.05 -17.08 1.10
C TYR A 101 -0.56 -17.32 0.79
N HIS A 102 0.13 -16.32 0.22
CA HIS A 102 1.54 -16.39 -0.15
C HIS A 102 2.46 -15.50 0.72
N LEU A 103 1.93 -14.90 1.79
CA LEU A 103 2.68 -14.08 2.75
C LEU A 103 2.59 -14.62 4.19
N GLY A 104 2.10 -15.86 4.35
CA GLY A 104 2.04 -16.62 5.60
C GLY A 104 1.78 -18.09 5.32
#